data_AF-A0A954EV47-F1
#
_entry.id   AF-A0A954EV47-F1
#
_cell.length_a   1.000
_cell.length_b   1.000
_cell.length_c   1.000
_cell.angle_alpha   90.00
_cell.angle_beta   90.00
_cell.angle_gamma   90.00
#
_symmetry.space_group_name_H-M   'P 1'
#
loop_
_entity.id
_entity.type
_entity.pdbx_description
1 polymer ?
#
loop_
_entity_poly.entity_id
_entity_poly.type
_entity_poly.pdbx_seq_one_letter_code
_entity_poly.pdbx_strand_id
1 'polypeptide(L)' 'MTTLYVATLARYVLVEAANEQEARTRGQAALSDRYAALREGLGREVPVEIRIVRPTTDEEIELMRWHNEMVSTTG' A
#
# COMPACT_ATOMS: atom_id res chain seq x y z
N MET A 1 2.53 16.05 -7.01
CA MET A 1 2.12 14.89 -6.19
C MET A 1 3.35 14.07 -5.90
N THR A 2 3.42 13.44 -4.73
CA THR A 2 4.60 12.66 -4.28
C THR A 2 4.15 11.24 -3.95
N THR A 3 4.96 10.25 -4.30
CA THR A 3 4.73 8.86 -3.91
C THR A 3 5.09 8.68 -2.44
N LEU A 4 4.10 8.35 -1.63
CA LEU A 4 4.22 8.15 -0.19
C LEU A 4 4.11 6.66 0.13
N TYR A 5 5.05 6.18 0.94
CA TYR A 5 5.10 4.84 1.48
C TYR A 5 4.19 4.79 2.71
N VAL A 6 3.12 4.00 2.63
CA VAL A 6 2.14 3.83 3.70
C VAL A 6 2.15 2.38 4.15
N ALA A 7 2.56 2.13 5.39
CA ALA A 7 2.70 0.78 5.92
C ALA A 7 1.96 0.55 7.22
N THR A 8 1.42 -0.66 7.32
CA THR A 8 0.99 -1.31 8.56
C THR A 8 2.10 -2.21 9.08
N LEU A 9 1.84 -2.91 10.19
CA LEU A 9 2.75 -3.91 10.71
C LEU A 9 3.02 -5.07 9.73
N ALA A 10 2.05 -5.41 8.88
CA ALA A 10 2.11 -6.63 8.06
C ALA A 10 2.19 -6.36 6.55
N ARG A 11 1.80 -5.18 6.08
CA ARG A 11 1.76 -4.83 4.65
C ARG A 11 2.04 -3.36 4.42
N TYR A 12 2.44 -3.03 3.21
CA TYR A 12 2.60 -1.66 2.77
C TYR A 12 1.99 -1.45 1.38
N VAL A 13 1.72 -0.19 1.07
CA VAL A 13 1.30 0.30 -0.25
C VAL A 13 2.02 1.61 -0.56
N LEU A 14 2.28 1.84 -1.84
CA LEU A 14 2.77 3.12 -2.34
C LEU A 14 1.59 3.88 -2.93
N VAL A 15 1.39 5.12 -2.51
CA VAL A 15 0.28 5.96 -3.00
C VAL A 15 0.77 7.33 -3.41
N GLU A 16 0.28 7.84 -4.54
CA GLU A 16 0.49 9.24 -4.89
C GLU A 16 -0.47 10.13 -4.09
N ALA A 17 0.07 11.11 -3.38
CA ALA A 17 -0.69 12.07 -2.59
C ALA A 17 0.03 13.43 -2.51
N ALA A 18 -0.70 14.49 -2.17
CA ALA A 18 -0.15 15.82 -1.97
C ALA A 18 0.42 16.02 -0.56
N ASN A 19 -0.07 15.26 0.42
CA ASN A 19 0.40 15.31 1.82
C ASN A 19 0.16 13.98 2.54
N GLU A 20 0.71 13.85 3.75
CA GLU A 20 0.61 12.62 4.56
C GLU A 20 -0.83 12.26 4.93
N GLN A 21 -1.69 13.25 5.18
CA GLN A 21 -3.09 13.00 5.53
C GLN A 21 -3.84 12.35 4.36
N GLU A 22 -3.64 12.87 3.16
CA GLU A 22 -4.20 12.29 1.94
C GLU A 22 -3.63 10.89 1.67
N ALA A 23 -2.32 10.69 1.91
CA ALA A 23 -1.71 9.37 1.80
C ALA A 23 -2.28 8.37 2.80
N ARG A 24 -2.60 8.77 4.03
CA ARG A 24 -3.27 7.91 5.00
C ARG A 24 -4.63 7.46 4.50
N THR A 25 -5.46 8.39 4.03
CA THR A 25 -6.80 8.07 3.52
C THR A 25 -6.73 7.12 2.32
N ARG A 26 -5.89 7.43 1.33
CA ARG A 26 -5.72 6.60 0.12
C ARG A 26 -5.09 5.25 0.46
N GLY A 27 -4.06 5.25 1.30
CA GLY A 27 -3.37 4.05 1.74
C GLY A 27 -4.27 3.13 2.55
N GLN A 28 -5.13 3.66 3.42
CA GLN A 28 -6.10 2.89 4.19
C GLN A 28 -7.08 2.17 3.27
N ALA A 29 -7.61 2.86 2.26
CA ALA A 29 -8.51 2.26 1.27
C ALA A 29 -7.82 1.12 0.49
N ALA A 30 -6.62 1.37 -0.04
CA ALA A 30 -5.85 0.37 -0.80
C ALA A 30 -5.44 -0.84 0.05
N LEU A 31 -5.06 -0.62 1.32
CA LEU A 31 -4.76 -1.69 2.25
C LEU A 31 -6.01 -2.51 2.59
N SER A 32 -7.15 -1.84 2.80
CA SER A 32 -8.42 -2.52 3.10
C SER A 32 -8.85 -3.43 1.95
N ASP A 33 -8.71 -2.96 0.71
CA ASP A 33 -8.98 -3.76 -0.48
C ASP A 33 -8.07 -5.00 -0.55
N ARG A 34 -6.76 -4.84 -0.32
CA ARG A 34 -5.83 -5.99 -0.24
C ARG A 34 -6.17 -6.96 0.89
N TYR A 35 -6.79 -6.50 1.97
CA TYR A 35 -7.25 -7.35 3.06
C TYR A 35 -8.65 -7.93 2.83
N ALA A 36 -9.39 -7.54 1.79
CA ALA A 36 -10.73 -8.04 1.51
C ALA A 36 -10.75 -9.57 1.35
N ALA A 37 -9.84 -10.13 0.56
CA ALA A 37 -9.68 -11.58 0.41
C ALA A 37 -9.30 -12.27 1.74
N LEU A 38 -8.54 -11.59 2.61
CA LEU A 38 -8.16 -12.11 3.93
C LEU A 38 -9.35 -12.08 4.91
N ARG A 39 -10.21 -11.06 4.81
CA ARG A 39 -11.45 -10.91 5.59
C ARG A 39 -12.43 -12.03 5.26
N GLU A 40 -12.58 -12.37 3.98
CA GLU A 40 -13.44 -13.48 3.55
C GLU A 40 -12.96 -14.82 4.12
N GLY A 41 -11.64 -15.08 4.11
CA GLY A 41 -11.07 -16.30 4.66
C GLY A 41 -11.07 -16.39 6.19
N LEU A 42 -10.95 -15.26 6.89
CA LEU A 42 -10.89 -15.22 8.36
C LEU A 42 -12.26 -15.01 9.03
N GLY A 43 -13.28 -14.60 8.28
CA GLY A 43 -14.62 -14.31 8.80
C GLY A 43 -14.68 -13.12 9.79
N ARG A 44 -13.64 -12.29 9.85
CA ARG A 44 -13.55 -11.13 10.76
C ARG A 44 -12.89 -9.93 10.09
N GLU A 45 -13.24 -8.75 10.58
CA GLU A 45 -12.58 -7.51 10.18
C GLU A 45 -11.11 -7.51 10.64
N VAL A 46 -10.21 -7.22 9.71
CA VAL A 46 -8.79 -7.03 10.01
C VAL A 46 -8.56 -5.54 10.17
N PRO A 47 -8.28 -5.03 11.37
CA PRO A 47 -8.02 -3.61 11.56
C PRO A 47 -6.76 -3.20 10.79
N VAL A 48 -6.90 -2.20 9.91
CA VAL A 48 -5.80 -1.60 9.16
C VAL A 48 -5.23 -0.45 9.97
N GLU A 49 -4.22 -0.75 10.80
CA GLU A 49 -3.48 0.27 11.55
C GLU A 49 -2.26 0.73 10.75
N ILE A 50 -2.33 1.94 10.20
CA ILE A 50 -1.20 2.58 9.52
C ILE A 50 -0.21 3.08 10.57
N ARG A 51 1.02 2.56 10.52
CA ARG A 51 2.10 2.89 11.46
C ARG A 51 3.12 3.83 10.87
N ILE A 52 3.35 3.77 9.57
CA ILE A 52 4.37 4.55 8.88
C ILE A 52 3.74 5.24 7.68
N VAL A 53 4.00 6.55 7.57
CA VAL A 53 3.79 7.35 6.37
C VAL A 53 5.05 8.15 6.17
N ARG A 54 5.67 8.02 5.00
CA ARG A 54 6.85 8.81 4.64
C ARG A 54 6.99 8.93 3.13
N PRO A 55 7.77 9.89 2.62
CA PRO A 55 8.21 9.87 1.23
C PRO A 55 8.85 8.51 0.88
N THR A 56 8.48 7.99 -0.28
CA THR A 56 9.07 6.78 -0.82
C THR A 56 10.46 7.12 -1.37
N THR A 57 11.44 6.26 -1.13
CA THR A 57 12.77 6.43 -1.72
C THR A 57 12.77 6.02 -3.19
N ASP A 58 13.72 6.54 -3.97
CA ASP A 58 13.82 6.20 -5.40
C ASP A 58 14.00 4.69 -5.62
N GLU A 59 14.80 4.03 -4.79
CA GLU A 59 15.03 2.57 -4.83
C GLU A 59 13.73 1.77 -4.62
N GLU A 60 12.86 2.21 -3.70
CA GLU A 60 11.56 1.57 -3.46
C GLU A 60 10.59 1.78 -4.62
N ILE A 61 10.67 2.94 -5.30
CA ILE A 61 9.89 3.22 -6.51
C ILE A 61 10.36 2.29 -7.65
N GLU A 62 11.66 2.14 -7.83
CA GLU A 62 12.24 1.23 -8.83
C GLU A 62 11.86 -0.22 -8.56
N LEU A 63 11.95 -0.66 -7.30
CA LEU A 63 11.54 -2.01 -6.91
C LEU A 63 10.05 -2.26 -7.18
N MET A 64 9.18 -1.29 -6.89
CA MET A 64 7.75 -1.39 -7.20
C MET A 64 7.50 -1.47 -8.71
N ARG A 65 8.18 -0.64 -9.51
CA ARG A 65 8.06 -0.68 -10.98
C ARG A 65 8.46 -2.05 -11.51
N TRP A 66 9.61 -2.56 -11.11
CA TRP A 66 10.08 -3.89 -11.49
C TRP A 66 9.09 -4.98 -11.09
N HIS A 67 8.56 -4.93 -9.85
CA HIS A 67 7.57 -5.91 -9.40
C HIS A 67 6.31 -5.88 -10.27
N ASN A 68 5.80 -4.69 -10.60
CA ASN A 68 4.63 -4.55 -11.47
C ASN A 68 4.91 -5.09 -12.89
N GLU A 69 6.08 -4.80 -13.46
CA GLU A 69 6.49 -5.32 -14.77
C GLU A 69 6.56 -6.86 -14.77
N MET A 70 7.13 -7.47 -13.72
CA MET A 70 7.24 -8.92 -13.61
C MET A 70 5.88 -9.61 -13.39
N VAL A 71 5.02 -9.03 -12.56
CA VAL A 71 3.65 -9.53 -12.35
C VAL A 71 2.83 -9.40 -13.64
N SER A 72 2.98 -8.30 -14.39
CA SER A 72 2.30 -8.12 -15.69
C SER A 72 2.86 -9.01 -16.81
N THR A 73 4.11 -9.47 -16.72
CA THR A 73 4.72 -10.38 -17.71
C THR A 73 4.29 -11.85 -17.51
N THR A 74 3.64 -12.17 -16.38
CA THR A 74 3.14 -13.53 -16.07
C THR A 74 1.62 -13.66 -16.29
N GLY A 75 1.05 -12.84 -17.18
CA GLY A 75 -0.37 -12.84 -17.55
C GLY A 75 -0.64 -13.48 -18.89
#